data_AF-A0A844BGL0-F1
#
_entry.id   AF-A0A844BGL0-F1
#
_cell.length_a   1.000
_cell.length_b   1.000
_cell.length_c   1.000
_cell.angle_alpha   90.00
_cell.angle_beta   90.00
_cell.angle_gamma   90.00
#
_symmetry.space_group_name_H-M   'P 1'
#
loop_
_entity.id
_entity.type
_entity.pdbx_description
1 polymer ?
#
loop_
_entity_poly.entity_id
_entity_poly.type
_entity_poly.pdbx_seq_one_letter_code
_entity_poly.pdbx_strand_id
1 'polypeptide(L)'
;MPKLCLTLLAAPSVEEKLLDVLLDAVGEEVFTSVPTFSHGTSHGRLSNVEQVLGRSAAVQVQILVTEEEVNQLLERLREEFRGTGLRYWASALTAEGKIE
;
A
#
# COMPACT_ATOMS: atom_id res chain seq x y z
N MET A 1 -10.40 2.11 -17.50
CA MET A 1 -8.99 2.41 -17.77
C MET A 1 -8.37 2.97 -16.52
N PRO A 2 -7.34 2.32 -15.97
CA PRO A 2 -6.56 2.83 -14.87
C PRO A 2 -6.11 4.27 -15.13
N LYS A 3 -6.23 5.10 -14.09
CA LYS A 3 -5.78 6.51 -14.14
C LYS A 3 -4.82 6.85 -13.02
N LEU A 4 -4.71 5.98 -12.03
CA LEU A 4 -3.96 6.21 -10.81
C LEU A 4 -3.06 5.01 -10.53
N CYS A 5 -1.83 5.28 -10.11
CA CYS A 5 -1.02 4.32 -9.36
C CYS A 5 -1.27 4.57 -7.87
N LEU A 6 -2.00 3.66 -7.23
CA LEU A 6 -2.19 3.65 -5.79
C LEU A 6 -0.97 2.99 -5.14
N THR A 7 -0.34 3.72 -4.23
CA THR A 7 0.75 3.19 -3.41
C THR A 7 0.27 3.04 -1.97
N LEU A 8 0.46 1.85 -1.42
CA LEU A 8 0.14 1.48 -0.05
C LEU A 8 1.44 1.20 0.71
N LEU A 9 1.52 1.69 1.94
CA LEU A 9 2.66 1.49 2.83
C LEU A 9 2.18 0.86 4.14
N ALA A 10 2.60 -0.38 4.37
CA ALA A 10 2.18 -1.19 5.51
C ALA A 10 3.37 -1.58 6.40
N ALA A 11 3.07 -1.88 7.67
CA ALA A 11 4.02 -2.58 8.52
C ALA A 11 4.16 -4.05 8.05
N PRO A 12 5.32 -4.71 8.21
CA PRO A 12 5.51 -6.10 7.78
C PRO A 12 4.52 -7.06 8.43
N SER A 13 4.08 -6.79 9.66
CA SER A 13 3.08 -7.60 10.36
C SER A 13 1.68 -7.59 9.73
N VAL A 14 1.44 -6.69 8.77
CA VAL A 14 0.16 -6.49 8.08
C VAL A 14 0.24 -6.95 6.62
N GLU A 15 1.44 -7.26 6.12
CA GLU A 15 1.71 -7.56 4.71
C GLU A 15 0.83 -8.68 4.18
N GLU A 16 0.86 -9.87 4.78
CA GLU A 16 0.11 -11.03 4.26
C GLU A 16 -1.38 -10.73 4.10
N LYS A 17 -2.02 -10.18 5.14
CA LYS A 17 -3.43 -9.79 5.08
C LYS A 17 -3.69 -8.75 3.99
N LEU A 18 -2.78 -7.79 3.79
CA LEU A 18 -2.92 -6.78 2.74
C LEU A 18 -2.86 -7.42 1.35
N LEU A 19 -1.93 -8.34 1.12
CA LEU A 19 -1.82 -9.04 -0.16
C LEU A 19 -3.07 -9.88 -0.43
N ASP A 20 -3.61 -10.58 0.57
CA ASP A 20 -4.84 -11.37 0.44
C ASP A 20 -6.05 -10.50 0.04
N VAL A 21 -6.21 -9.34 0.69
CA VAL A 21 -7.29 -8.40 0.37
C VAL A 21 -7.16 -7.84 -1.05
N LEU A 22 -5.93 -7.55 -1.48
CA LEU A 22 -5.70 -7.06 -2.84
C LEU A 22 -5.97 -8.15 -3.87
N LEU A 23 -5.51 -9.39 -3.66
CA LEU A 23 -5.79 -10.52 -4.55
C LEU A 23 -7.29 -10.76 -4.73
N ASP A 24 -8.08 -10.58 -3.67
CA ASP A 24 -9.54 -10.70 -3.74
C ASP A 24 -10.21 -9.49 -4.42
N ALA A 25 -9.68 -8.29 -4.23
CA ALA A 25 -10.29 -7.06 -4.74
C ALA A 25 -10.02 -6.80 -6.24
N VAL A 26 -8.87 -7.24 -6.75
CA VAL A 26 -8.32 -6.73 -8.02
C VAL A 26 -8.47 -7.72 -9.18
N GLY A 27 -8.99 -8.92 -8.92
CA GLY A 27 -9.26 -9.92 -9.94
C GLY A 27 -8.00 -10.34 -10.70
N GLU A 28 -7.95 -10.04 -12.00
CA GLU A 28 -6.82 -10.38 -12.89
C GLU A 28 -5.76 -9.27 -12.98
N GLU A 29 -5.97 -8.12 -12.34
CA GLU A 29 -5.02 -7.00 -12.37
C GLU A 29 -3.74 -7.30 -11.58
N VAL A 30 -2.61 -6.81 -12.11
CA VAL A 30 -1.29 -7.02 -11.48
C VAL A 30 -1.00 -5.91 -10.49
N PHE A 31 -0.57 -6.28 -9.28
CA PHE A 31 0.09 -5.39 -8.33
C PHE A 31 1.50 -5.89 -8.00
N THR A 32 2.32 -5.01 -7.45
CA THR A 32 3.70 -5.32 -7.06
C THR A 32 3.92 -4.97 -5.60
N SER A 33 4.80 -5.71 -4.93
CA SER A 33 5.25 -5.39 -3.57
C SER A 33 6.77 -5.36 -3.48
N VAL A 34 7.29 -4.51 -2.59
CA VAL A 34 8.72 -4.44 -2.30
C VAL A 34 8.97 -4.13 -0.81
N PRO A 35 9.87 -4.88 -0.14
CA PRO A 35 10.34 -4.49 1.19
C PRO A 35 11.02 -3.12 1.14
N THR A 36 10.70 -2.25 2.09
CA THR A 36 11.24 -0.88 2.15
C THR A 36 11.48 -0.45 3.60
N PHE A 37 12.03 0.74 3.77
CA PHE A 37 12.11 1.42 5.05
C PHE A 37 11.31 2.72 5.01
N SER A 38 10.51 2.94 6.04
CA SER A 38 9.77 4.17 6.24
C SER A 38 10.44 5.05 7.27
N HIS A 39 10.38 6.36 7.06
CA HIS A 39 10.92 7.37 7.95
C HIS A 39 9.81 8.36 8.35
N GLY A 40 9.97 9.03 9.49
CA GLY A 40 9.05 10.10 9.90
C GLY A 40 7.66 9.64 10.31
N THR A 41 7.46 8.37 10.67
CA THR A 41 6.24 7.92 11.33
C THR A 41 6.20 8.51 12.74
N SER A 42 5.13 9.25 13.08
CA SER A 42 4.93 9.86 14.40
C SER A 42 5.35 8.89 15.53
N HIS A 43 6.09 9.43 16.50
CA HIS A 43 6.88 8.79 17.57
C HIS A 43 6.20 7.71 18.45
N GLY A 44 5.05 7.16 18.09
CA GLY A 44 4.28 6.21 18.88
C GLY A 44 4.27 4.76 18.39
N ARG A 45 5.06 4.37 17.37
CA ARG A 45 4.99 3.02 16.77
C ARG A 45 6.31 2.34 16.42
N LEU A 46 7.44 3.01 16.63
CA LEU A 46 8.75 2.43 16.40
C LEU A 46 9.14 1.60 17.61
N SER A 47 9.60 0.36 17.40
CA SER A 47 10.30 -0.39 18.45
C SER A 47 11.55 0.36 18.90
N ASN A 48 12.10 0.04 20.08
CA ASN A 48 13.31 0.71 20.59
C ASN A 48 14.48 0.65 19.59
N VAL A 49 14.60 -0.45 18.84
CA VAL A 49 15.64 -0.61 17.80
C VAL A 49 15.38 0.33 16.62
N GLU A 50 14.14 0.48 16.19
CA GLU A 50 13.76 1.35 15.07
C GLU A 50 13.86 2.83 15.42
N GLN A 51 13.61 3.20 16.69
CA GLN A 51 13.85 4.56 17.19
C GLN A 51 15.32 4.92 17.10
N VAL A 52 16.22 4.00 17.46
CA VAL A 52 17.67 4.21 17.35
C VAL A 52 18.12 4.29 15.89
N LEU A 53 17.54 3.47 15.01
CA LEU A 53 17.88 3.45 13.58
C LEU A 53 17.23 4.60 12.77
N GLY A 54 16.26 5.33 13.34
CA GLY A 54 15.53 6.41 12.66
C GLY A 54 14.69 5.95 11.46
N ARG A 55 14.36 4.65 11.40
CA ARG A 55 13.59 4.03 10.32
C ARG A 55 12.84 2.80 10.81
N SER A 56 11.70 2.53 10.19
CA SER A 56 10.92 1.30 10.38
C SER A 56 10.93 0.44 9.14
N ALA A 57 11.02 -0.87 9.32
CA ALA A 57 10.75 -1.79 8.21
C ALA A 57 9.31 -1.62 7.76
N ALA A 58 9.07 -1.68 6.45
CA ALA A 58 7.77 -1.52 5.84
C ALA A 58 7.70 -2.31 4.53
N VAL A 59 6.50 -2.44 4.00
CA VAL A 59 6.24 -2.99 2.67
C VAL A 59 5.49 -1.96 1.87
N GLN A 60 6.00 -1.66 0.68
CA GLN A 60 5.32 -0.82 -0.29
C GLN A 60 4.62 -1.72 -1.30
N VAL A 61 3.30 -1.54 -1.47
CA VAL A 61 2.51 -2.22 -2.50
C VAL A 61 2.01 -1.19 -3.49
N GLN A 62 2.09 -1.48 -4.78
CA GLN A 62 1.63 -0.58 -5.84
C GLN A 62 0.69 -1.30 -6.79
N ILE A 63 -0.42 -0.63 -7.13
CA ILE A 63 -1.44 -1.13 -8.03
C ILE A 63 -2.00 -0.01 -8.92
N LEU A 64 -2.27 -0.34 -10.18
CA LEU A 64 -2.94 0.57 -11.11
C LEU A 64 -4.46 0.41 -10.94
N VAL A 65 -5.16 1.53 -10.76
CA VAL A 65 -6.60 1.54 -10.49
C VAL A 65 -7.28 2.68 -11.24
N THR A 66 -8.55 2.46 -11.57
CA THR A 66 -9.48 3.51 -11.98
C THR A 66 -9.85 4.42 -10.80
N GLU A 67 -10.49 5.55 -11.09
CA GLU A 67 -11.03 6.45 -10.06
C GLU A 67 -12.17 5.80 -9.24
N GLU A 68 -12.88 4.83 -9.81
CA GLU A 68 -13.93 4.12 -9.09
C GLU A 68 -13.34 3.06 -8.15
N GLU A 69 -12.43 2.23 -8.67
CA GLU A 69 -11.75 1.18 -7.91
C GLU A 69 -10.95 1.76 -6.74
N VAL A 70 -10.29 2.91 -6.90
CA VAL A 70 -9.55 3.52 -5.78
C VAL A 70 -10.48 3.86 -4.62
N ASN A 71 -11.70 4.33 -4.89
CA ASN A 71 -12.66 4.66 -3.84
C ASN A 71 -13.18 3.40 -3.16
N GLN A 72 -13.55 2.37 -3.94
CA GLN A 72 -14.03 1.10 -3.41
C GLN A 72 -12.95 0.39 -2.57
N LEU A 73 -11.72 0.35 -3.07
CA LEU A 73 -10.59 -0.25 -2.37
C LEU A 73 -10.25 0.51 -1.09
N LEU A 74 -10.25 1.85 -1.10
CA LEU A 74 -9.98 2.63 0.10
C LEU A 74 -11.05 2.44 1.19
N GLU A 75 -12.33 2.30 0.82
CA GLU A 75 -13.38 1.97 1.79
C GLU A 75 -13.14 0.60 2.43
N ARG A 76 -12.90 -0.44 1.61
CA ARG A 76 -12.58 -1.78 2.12
C ARG A 76 -11.35 -1.77 3.03
N LEU A 77 -10.28 -1.09 2.62
CA LEU A 77 -9.06 -1.00 3.41
C LEU A 77 -9.28 -0.27 4.75
N ARG A 78 -10.15 0.75 4.79
CA ARG A 78 -10.50 1.46 6.04
C ARG A 78 -11.23 0.56 7.04
N GLU A 79 -12.08 -0.34 6.56
CA GLU A 79 -12.78 -1.31 7.39
C GLU A 79 -11.83 -2.39 7.91
N GLU A 80 -11.03 -2.98 7.02
CA GLU A 80 -10.22 -4.15 7.33
C GLU A 80 -8.90 -3.85 8.07
N PHE A 81 -8.35 -2.66 7.89
CA PHE A 81 -7.03 -2.27 8.40
C PHE A 81 -7.08 -1.12 9.41
N ARG A 82 -8.24 -0.86 10.00
CA ARG A 82 -8.41 0.17 11.04
C ARG A 82 -7.39 -0.02 12.17
N GLY A 83 -6.66 1.04 12.49
CA GLY A 83 -5.68 1.04 13.58
C GLY A 83 -4.32 0.43 13.23
N THR A 84 -4.14 -0.20 12.06
CA THR A 84 -2.84 -0.77 11.65
C THR A 84 -1.79 0.28 11.32
N GLY A 85 -2.23 1.47 10.88
CA GLY A 85 -1.32 2.52 10.38
C GLY A 85 -0.98 2.40 8.91
N LEU A 86 -1.71 1.56 8.15
CA LEU A 86 -1.66 1.54 6.69
C LEU A 86 -1.77 2.96 6.14
N ARG A 87 -0.80 3.37 5.33
CA ARG A 87 -0.79 4.66 4.65
C ARG A 87 -0.96 4.47 3.16
N TYR A 88 -1.52 5.47 2.50
CA TYR A 88 -1.68 5.46 1.06
C TYR A 88 -1.45 6.84 0.45
N TRP A 89 -1.12 6.84 -0.83
CA TRP A 89 -1.21 8.00 -1.71
C TRP A 89 -1.43 7.50 -3.13
N ALA A 90 -1.93 8.37 -4.00
CA ALA A 90 -2.14 8.05 -5.41
C ALA A 90 -1.39 9.04 -6.30
N SER A 91 -0.85 8.56 -7.41
CA SER A 91 -0.22 9.39 -8.46
C SER A 91 -0.95 9.20 -9.77
N ALA A 92 -1.17 10.28 -10.51
CA ALA A 92 -1.80 10.21 -11.82
C ALA A 92 -0.90 9.49 -12.83
N LEU A 93 -1.49 8.60 -13.63
CA LEU A 93 -0.81 7.93 -14.73
C LEU A 93 -0.82 8.82 -15.96
N THR A 94 0.34 8.96 -16.59
CA THR A 94 0.47 9.59 -17.92
C THR A 94 0.41 8.55 -19.05
N ALA A 95 0.80 7.31 -18.76
CA ALA A 95 0.71 6.17 -19.66
C ALA A 95 0.73 4.86 -18.87
N GLU A 96 0.07 3.84 -19.43
CA GLU A 96 0.21 2.44 -19.04
C GLU A 96 0.13 1.57 -20.29
N GLY A 97 0.62 0.33 -20.20
CA GLY A 97 0.55 -0.62 -21.28
C GLY A 97 1.51 -1.78 -21.08
N LYS A 98 1.40 -2.75 -21.97
CA LYS A 98 2.30 -3.89 -22.07
C LYS A 98 3.14 -3.73 -23.32
N ILE A 99 4.45 -3.95 -23.21
CA ILE A 99 5.33 -4.01 -24.37
C ILE A 99 5.29 -5.45 -24.90
N GLU A 100 5.06 -5.60 -26.20
CA GLU A 100 5.08 -6.87 -26.94
C GLU A 100 6.15 -6.86 -28.02
#